data_AF-A0A4R1QQK3-F1
#
_entry.id   AF-A0A4R1QQK3-F1
#
_cell.length_a   1.000
_cell.length_b   1.000
_cell.length_c   1.000
_cell.angle_alpha   90.00
_cell.angle_beta   90.00
_cell.angle_gamma   90.00
#
_symmetry.space_group_name_H-M   'P 1'
#
loop_
_entity.id
_entity.type
_entity.pdbx_description
1 polymer ?
#
loop_
_entity_poly.entity_id
_entity_poly.type
_entity_poly.pdbx_seq_one_letter_code
_entity_poly.pdbx_strand_id
1 'polypeptide(L)'
;MRSEREMMDLIIGTAEREDRIRGVYMNGSRTNRNAPKDIFQDYDIVYVVTETASFIEQESWIDVFGERLYMQFPEKMDGILGHECDFENCYGYLMQLADGNRLDLHLQTLEYSVKDMKQDRLCIVLLDKDKAFPQIPPSTDEDHWVKRPLEEEYLCSCNEFWWLLNNMGKGLWRGEITYAMDMLNFYVRPEFIKMLSWYVGIHTYFSSSIGKSGKYLYKFLSQDKMERILLTYPAGNPESVWQSLFEMCDFFDALAREVGRGLGYAYNEKEAHNSRLFLDCTYELPGDAKEILMVRRMKEQDVEEIARIWLEANMEAHDFISEDYWLGNYEAVKNQLYESEAYVYEDHEGIQGFAGINKGYLEGIFVKGSMRSKGVGKALMDICKSKYFKISLHVYCKNKKAVNFYMREGFQINKRYAEARTDDIKSDLAGCTEFEMIWQKE
;
A
#
# COMPACT_ATOMS: atom_id res chain seq x y z
N MET A 1 -7.52 -33.38 -22.38
CA MET A 1 -8.53 -32.37 -22.05
C MET A 1 -9.61 -32.42 -23.09
N ARG A 2 -10.85 -32.70 -22.69
CA ARG A 2 -12.04 -32.49 -23.52
C ARG A 2 -12.14 -31.00 -23.86
N SER A 3 -12.47 -30.71 -25.12
CA SER A 3 -12.74 -29.36 -25.62
C SER A 3 -13.99 -28.75 -24.99
N GLU A 4 -14.17 -27.44 -25.15
CA GLU A 4 -15.39 -26.74 -24.71
C GLU A 4 -16.65 -27.36 -25.28
N ARG A 5 -16.62 -27.72 -26.56
CA ARG A 5 -17.75 -28.41 -27.18
C ARG A 5 -18.03 -29.75 -26.52
N GLU A 6 -17.01 -30.59 -26.31
CA GLU A 6 -17.19 -31.90 -25.68
C GLU A 6 -17.69 -31.79 -24.23
N MET A 7 -17.24 -30.78 -23.48
CA MET A 7 -17.73 -30.52 -22.13
C MET A 7 -19.18 -30.04 -22.13
N MET A 8 -19.54 -29.10 -23.00
CA MET A 8 -20.91 -28.59 -23.11
C MET A 8 -21.88 -29.67 -23.58
N ASP A 9 -21.48 -30.49 -24.57
CA ASP A 9 -22.26 -31.63 -25.05
C ASP A 9 -22.48 -32.66 -23.93
N LEU A 10 -21.45 -32.91 -23.09
CA LEU A 10 -21.57 -33.79 -21.93
C LEU A 10 -22.50 -33.23 -20.85
N ILE A 11 -22.37 -31.94 -20.52
CA ILE A 11 -23.21 -31.25 -19.52
C ILE A 11 -24.67 -31.28 -19.96
N ILE A 12 -24.96 -30.73 -21.14
CA ILE A 12 -26.34 -30.65 -21.65
C ILE A 12 -26.91 -32.06 -21.85
N GLY A 13 -26.15 -32.98 -22.44
CA GLY A 13 -26.59 -34.35 -22.66
C GLY A 13 -26.85 -35.12 -21.36
N THR A 14 -26.13 -34.84 -20.28
CA THR A 14 -26.39 -35.43 -18.96
C THR A 14 -27.73 -34.95 -18.42
N ALA A 15 -27.98 -33.63 -18.48
CA ALA A 15 -29.25 -33.07 -18.08
C ALA A 15 -30.42 -33.57 -18.94
N GLU A 16 -30.23 -33.76 -20.24
CA GLU A 16 -31.27 -34.30 -21.13
C GLU A 16 -31.72 -35.72 -20.74
N ARG A 17 -30.77 -36.59 -20.36
CA ARG A 17 -31.03 -38.00 -20.03
C ARG A 17 -31.56 -38.24 -18.62
N GLU A 18 -31.30 -37.32 -17.69
CA GLU A 18 -31.76 -37.43 -16.30
C GLU A 18 -33.08 -36.68 -16.13
N ASP A 19 -34.15 -37.41 -15.80
CA ASP A 19 -35.51 -36.86 -15.72
C ASP A 19 -35.69 -35.89 -14.55
N ARG A 20 -34.95 -36.10 -13.46
CA ARG A 20 -34.93 -35.22 -12.28
C ARG A 20 -34.32 -33.85 -12.58
N ILE A 21 -33.44 -33.75 -13.57
CA ILE A 21 -32.89 -32.46 -14.04
C ILE A 21 -33.87 -31.86 -15.06
N ARG A 22 -34.42 -30.70 -14.72
CA ARG A 22 -35.44 -29.98 -15.49
C ARG A 22 -34.88 -28.85 -16.33
N GLY A 23 -33.70 -28.35 -15.99
CA GLY A 23 -33.00 -27.40 -16.83
C GLY A 23 -31.55 -27.17 -16.41
N VAL A 24 -30.86 -26.39 -17.21
CA VAL A 24 -29.45 -26.06 -17.06
C VAL A 24 -29.24 -24.60 -17.37
N TYR A 25 -28.54 -23.88 -16.51
CA TYR A 25 -27.95 -22.60 -16.83
C TYR A 25 -26.49 -22.56 -16.43
N MET A 26 -25.75 -21.63 -17.01
CA MET A 26 -24.34 -21.41 -16.74
C MET A 26 -24.14 -19.98 -16.26
N ASN A 27 -23.24 -19.82 -15.30
CA ASN A 27 -22.82 -18.54 -14.76
C ASN A 27 -21.33 -18.27 -15.06
N GLY A 28 -20.78 -17.23 -14.43
CA GLY A 28 -19.34 -17.06 -14.30
C GLY A 28 -18.63 -16.54 -15.56
N SER A 29 -17.32 -16.76 -15.65
CA SER A 29 -16.50 -16.06 -16.65
C SER A 29 -16.81 -16.46 -18.10
N ARG A 30 -17.37 -17.65 -18.33
CA ARG A 30 -17.72 -18.15 -19.67
C ARG A 30 -18.92 -17.44 -20.29
N THR A 31 -19.78 -16.86 -19.46
CA THR A 31 -20.92 -16.05 -19.92
C THR A 31 -20.55 -14.58 -20.13
N ASN A 32 -19.40 -14.14 -19.59
CA ASN A 32 -18.91 -12.77 -19.73
C ASN A 32 -18.15 -12.58 -21.05
N ARG A 33 -18.67 -11.74 -21.94
CA ARG A 33 -18.02 -11.41 -23.23
C ARG A 33 -16.71 -10.61 -23.09
N ASN A 34 -16.53 -9.90 -21.98
CA ASN A 34 -15.36 -9.07 -21.69
C ASN A 34 -14.26 -9.82 -20.93
N ALA A 35 -14.56 -11.02 -20.42
CA ALA A 35 -13.59 -11.88 -19.77
C ALA A 35 -12.63 -12.49 -20.83
N PRO A 36 -11.32 -12.59 -20.54
CA PRO A 36 -10.40 -13.35 -21.40
C PRO A 36 -10.87 -14.80 -21.53
N LYS A 37 -10.77 -15.34 -22.75
CA LYS A 37 -11.03 -16.75 -23.02
C LYS A 37 -9.73 -17.53 -23.04
N ASP A 38 -9.64 -18.54 -22.19
CA ASP A 38 -8.47 -19.41 -22.09
C ASP A 38 -8.85 -20.81 -21.55
N ILE A 39 -7.84 -21.68 -21.45
CA ILE A 39 -8.01 -23.09 -21.03
C ILE A 39 -8.27 -23.27 -19.53
N PHE A 40 -8.16 -22.20 -18.73
CA PHE A 40 -8.40 -22.19 -17.28
C PHE A 40 -9.75 -21.56 -16.91
N GLN A 41 -10.62 -21.30 -17.89
CA GLN A 41 -12.00 -20.93 -17.56
C GLN A 41 -12.77 -22.15 -17.03
N ASP A 42 -13.25 -22.02 -15.80
CA ASP A 42 -14.09 -23.02 -15.16
C ASP A 42 -15.48 -23.09 -15.84
N TYR A 43 -16.17 -24.23 -15.69
CA TYR A 43 -17.58 -24.35 -16.05
C TYR A 43 -18.43 -24.18 -14.79
N ASP A 44 -18.99 -22.99 -14.59
CA ASP A 44 -19.94 -22.71 -13.50
C ASP A 44 -21.36 -23.11 -13.94
N ILE A 45 -21.76 -24.33 -13.65
CA ILE A 45 -23.03 -24.92 -14.12
C ILE A 45 -24.02 -25.04 -12.97
N VAL A 46 -25.29 -24.78 -13.26
CA VAL A 46 -26.40 -25.10 -12.36
C VAL A 46 -27.37 -26.04 -13.05
N TYR A 47 -27.64 -27.17 -12.42
CA TYR A 47 -28.74 -28.06 -12.75
C TYR A 47 -29.94 -27.74 -11.90
N VAL A 48 -31.03 -27.34 -12.57
CA VAL A 48 -32.31 -27.13 -11.91
C VAL A 48 -33.00 -28.47 -11.79
N VAL A 49 -33.17 -28.94 -10.56
CA VAL A 49 -33.68 -30.28 -10.23
C VAL A 49 -35.04 -30.20 -9.54
N THR A 50 -35.79 -31.31 -9.60
CA THR A 50 -37.05 -31.44 -8.86
C THR A 50 -36.83 -31.48 -7.35
N GLU A 51 -35.72 -32.06 -6.91
CA GLU A 51 -35.27 -32.15 -5.53
C GLU A 51 -33.76 -32.47 -5.49
N THR A 52 -33.08 -32.16 -4.39
CA THR A 52 -31.64 -32.39 -4.22
C THR A 52 -31.32 -33.70 -3.49
N ALA A 53 -32.21 -34.17 -2.61
CA ALA A 53 -31.93 -35.23 -1.65
C ALA A 53 -31.48 -36.54 -2.31
N SER A 54 -32.13 -36.97 -3.39
CA SER A 54 -31.78 -38.22 -4.07
C SER A 54 -30.41 -38.18 -4.76
N PHE A 55 -29.98 -36.99 -5.20
CA PHE A 55 -28.63 -36.80 -5.74
C PHE A 55 -27.57 -36.81 -4.63
N ILE A 56 -27.89 -36.25 -3.46
CA ILE A 56 -27.01 -36.25 -2.29
C ILE A 56 -26.84 -37.69 -1.76
N GLU A 57 -27.93 -38.46 -1.71
CA GLU A 57 -27.91 -39.86 -1.29
C GLU A 57 -27.17 -40.77 -2.28
N GLN A 58 -27.33 -40.54 -3.58
CA GLN A 58 -26.74 -41.37 -4.63
C GLN A 58 -25.40 -40.83 -5.15
N GLU A 59 -24.36 -40.83 -4.32
CA GLU A 59 -23.06 -40.19 -4.64
C GLU A 59 -22.44 -40.55 -6.02
N SER A 60 -22.71 -41.74 -6.58
CA SER A 60 -22.16 -42.18 -7.88
C SER A 60 -22.76 -41.52 -9.12
N TRP A 61 -23.88 -40.78 -9.01
CA TRP A 61 -24.49 -40.15 -10.19
C TRP A 61 -23.53 -39.19 -10.91
N ILE A 62 -22.64 -38.55 -10.13
CA ILE A 62 -21.65 -37.59 -10.62
C ILE A 62 -20.54 -38.24 -11.45
N ASP A 63 -20.44 -39.58 -11.46
CA ASP A 63 -19.43 -40.32 -12.20
C ASP A 63 -19.50 -40.12 -13.72
N VAL A 64 -20.67 -39.70 -14.22
CA VAL A 64 -20.92 -39.38 -15.63
C VAL A 64 -19.97 -38.33 -16.19
N PHE A 65 -19.43 -37.44 -15.35
CA PHE A 65 -18.51 -36.38 -15.78
C PHE A 65 -17.06 -36.84 -15.99
N GLY A 66 -16.79 -38.12 -15.75
CA GLY A 66 -15.47 -38.73 -15.94
C GLY A 66 -14.62 -38.70 -14.67
N GLU A 67 -13.40 -39.23 -14.78
CA GLU A 67 -12.49 -39.37 -13.66
C GLU A 67 -12.15 -38.00 -13.02
N ARG A 68 -12.18 -37.93 -11.69
CA ARG A 68 -11.89 -36.73 -10.90
C ARG A 68 -10.57 -36.91 -10.17
N LEU A 69 -9.74 -35.86 -10.15
CA LEU A 69 -8.54 -35.81 -9.32
C LEU A 69 -8.89 -35.52 -7.86
N TYR A 70 -9.76 -34.55 -7.64
CA TYR A 70 -10.31 -34.19 -6.33
C TYR A 70 -11.65 -33.46 -6.51
N MET A 71 -12.45 -33.44 -5.45
CA MET A 71 -13.78 -32.84 -5.44
C MET A 71 -14.08 -32.22 -4.07
N GLN A 72 -14.82 -31.12 -4.07
CA GLN A 72 -15.33 -30.44 -2.89
C GLN A 72 -16.86 -30.42 -2.89
N PHE A 73 -17.45 -30.50 -1.69
CA PHE A 73 -18.89 -30.36 -1.45
C PHE A 73 -19.11 -29.17 -0.50
N PRO A 74 -19.27 -27.93 -1.02
CA PRO A 74 -19.30 -26.72 -0.19
C PRO A 74 -20.32 -26.81 0.95
N GLU A 75 -21.59 -27.09 0.63
CA GLU A 75 -22.69 -27.15 1.61
C GLU A 75 -22.50 -28.28 2.62
N LYS A 76 -22.01 -29.46 2.19
CA LYS A 76 -21.72 -30.58 3.10
C LYS A 76 -20.60 -30.22 4.08
N MET A 77 -19.55 -29.54 3.59
CA MET A 77 -18.44 -29.11 4.44
C MET A 77 -18.88 -28.02 5.42
N ASP A 78 -19.65 -27.03 4.95
CA ASP A 78 -20.20 -25.97 5.78
C ASP A 78 -21.12 -26.54 6.88
N GLY A 79 -21.97 -27.51 6.53
CA GLY A 79 -22.82 -28.22 7.50
C GLY A 79 -22.01 -29.01 8.53
N ILE A 80 -20.90 -29.64 8.15
CA ILE A 80 -19.97 -30.32 9.08
C ILE A 80 -19.34 -29.33 10.07
N LEU A 81 -19.05 -28.11 9.61
CA LEU A 81 -18.51 -27.02 10.42
C LEU A 81 -19.57 -26.29 11.27
N GLY A 82 -20.85 -26.66 11.14
CA GLY A 82 -21.96 -26.09 11.89
C GLY A 82 -22.53 -24.79 11.31
N HIS A 83 -22.21 -24.48 10.06
CA HIS A 83 -22.84 -23.37 9.33
C HIS A 83 -24.24 -23.76 8.82
N GLU A 84 -25.15 -22.78 8.74
CA GLU A 84 -26.49 -22.99 8.20
C GLU A 84 -26.40 -23.26 6.69
N CYS A 85 -27.00 -24.37 6.24
CA CYS A 85 -26.95 -24.83 4.86
C CYS A 85 -28.33 -25.26 4.39
N ASP A 86 -28.72 -24.82 3.18
CA ASP A 86 -30.00 -25.16 2.56
C ASP A 86 -29.85 -26.40 1.66
N PHE A 87 -29.60 -27.57 2.27
CA PHE A 87 -29.46 -28.83 1.54
C PHE A 87 -30.69 -29.19 0.70
N GLU A 88 -31.88 -28.72 1.09
CA GLU A 88 -33.13 -28.99 0.38
C GLU A 88 -33.21 -28.27 -0.96
N ASN A 89 -32.57 -27.10 -1.08
CA ASN A 89 -32.69 -26.26 -2.26
C ASN A 89 -31.39 -26.01 -3.02
N CYS A 90 -30.22 -26.21 -2.41
CA CYS A 90 -28.92 -25.99 -3.05
C CYS A 90 -27.88 -27.02 -2.58
N TYR A 91 -27.15 -27.60 -3.53
CA TYR A 91 -26.03 -28.48 -3.21
C TYR A 91 -24.95 -28.50 -4.30
N GLY A 92 -23.70 -28.22 -3.92
CA GLY A 92 -22.56 -28.03 -4.80
C GLY A 92 -21.62 -29.24 -4.90
N TYR A 93 -21.10 -29.43 -6.11
CA TYR A 93 -20.08 -30.40 -6.50
C TYR A 93 -19.00 -29.65 -7.28
N LEU A 94 -17.90 -29.30 -6.63
CA LEU A 94 -16.80 -28.58 -7.27
C LEU A 94 -15.68 -29.56 -7.65
N MET A 95 -15.54 -29.85 -8.94
CA MET A 95 -14.75 -30.97 -9.46
C MET A 95 -13.55 -30.53 -10.26
N GLN A 96 -12.36 -31.02 -9.91
CA GLN A 96 -11.21 -31.03 -10.81
C GLN A 96 -11.15 -32.37 -11.54
N LEU A 97 -11.38 -32.37 -12.85
CA LEU A 97 -11.38 -33.58 -13.68
C LEU A 97 -9.96 -33.96 -14.11
N ALA A 98 -9.72 -35.26 -14.32
CA ALA A 98 -8.42 -35.83 -14.70
C ALA A 98 -7.94 -35.37 -16.08
N ASP A 99 -8.85 -34.91 -16.93
CA ASP A 99 -8.52 -34.34 -18.22
C ASP A 99 -8.13 -32.85 -18.16
N GLY A 100 -8.16 -32.25 -16.98
CA GLY A 100 -7.73 -30.87 -16.68
C GLY A 100 -8.87 -29.85 -16.58
N ASN A 101 -10.09 -30.19 -17.02
CA ASN A 101 -11.24 -29.29 -16.90
C ASN A 101 -11.71 -29.15 -15.44
N ARG A 102 -12.13 -27.95 -15.06
CA ARG A 102 -12.77 -27.63 -13.78
C ARG A 102 -14.27 -27.42 -13.99
N LEU A 103 -15.11 -28.16 -13.27
CA LEU A 103 -16.56 -28.07 -13.31
C LEU A 103 -17.08 -27.78 -11.90
N ASP A 104 -17.61 -26.57 -11.72
CA ASP A 104 -18.26 -26.13 -10.50
C ASP A 104 -19.76 -26.25 -10.71
N LEU A 105 -20.33 -27.38 -10.26
CA LEU A 105 -21.72 -27.75 -10.50
C LEU A 105 -22.56 -27.55 -9.25
N HIS A 106 -23.66 -26.82 -9.34
CA HIS A 106 -24.68 -26.77 -8.29
C HIS A 106 -25.96 -27.46 -8.73
N LEU A 107 -26.60 -28.19 -7.82
CA LEU A 107 -27.98 -28.62 -7.94
C LEU A 107 -28.84 -27.59 -7.22
N GLN A 108 -29.89 -27.11 -7.87
CA GLN A 108 -30.82 -26.17 -7.25
C GLN A 108 -32.27 -26.52 -7.55
N THR A 109 -33.17 -26.30 -6.60
CA THR A 109 -34.61 -26.37 -6.90
C THR A 109 -35.02 -25.19 -7.79
N LEU A 110 -36.14 -25.34 -8.51
CA LEU A 110 -36.62 -24.28 -9.41
C LEU A 110 -36.85 -22.95 -8.67
N GLU A 111 -37.45 -22.98 -7.48
CA GLU A 111 -37.72 -21.76 -6.72
C GLU A 111 -36.41 -21.03 -6.35
N TYR A 112 -35.40 -21.79 -5.94
CA TYR A 112 -34.09 -21.24 -5.60
C TYR A 112 -33.40 -20.66 -6.85
N SER A 113 -33.39 -21.43 -7.95
CA SER A 113 -32.80 -21.03 -9.23
C SER A 113 -33.40 -19.74 -9.77
N VAL A 114 -34.72 -19.58 -9.69
CA VAL A 114 -35.42 -18.36 -10.17
C VAL A 114 -34.98 -17.12 -9.37
N LYS A 115 -34.63 -17.27 -8.09
CA LYS A 115 -34.09 -16.17 -7.27
C LYS A 115 -32.65 -15.87 -7.67
N ASP A 116 -31.83 -16.91 -7.83
CA ASP A 116 -30.41 -16.82 -8.21
C ASP A 116 -30.21 -16.17 -9.59
N MET A 117 -30.93 -16.65 -10.61
CA MET A 117 -30.89 -16.12 -11.99
C MET A 117 -31.32 -14.65 -12.10
N LYS A 118 -32.03 -14.10 -11.11
CA LYS A 118 -32.41 -12.68 -11.07
C LYS A 118 -31.35 -11.80 -10.40
N GLN A 119 -30.44 -12.38 -9.63
CA GLN A 119 -29.40 -11.67 -8.90
C GLN A 119 -28.11 -11.55 -9.71
N ASP A 120 -27.76 -12.58 -10.48
CA ASP A 120 -26.54 -12.59 -11.31
C ASP A 120 -26.88 -12.39 -12.80
N ARG A 121 -26.41 -11.28 -13.37
CA ARG A 121 -26.57 -10.99 -14.80
C ARG A 121 -25.51 -11.66 -15.67
N LEU A 122 -24.54 -12.38 -15.12
CA LEU A 122 -23.65 -13.26 -15.86
C LEU A 122 -24.28 -14.65 -16.07
N CYS A 123 -25.55 -14.71 -16.48
CA CYS A 123 -26.32 -15.93 -16.60
C CYS A 123 -26.71 -16.23 -18.06
N ILE A 124 -26.55 -17.49 -18.48
CA ILE A 124 -27.04 -17.99 -19.77
C ILE A 124 -27.79 -19.30 -19.57
N VAL A 125 -29.03 -19.38 -20.04
CA VAL A 125 -29.81 -20.62 -20.08
C VAL A 125 -29.28 -21.53 -21.19
N LEU A 126 -28.97 -22.77 -20.84
CA LEU A 126 -28.50 -23.81 -21.76
C LEU A 126 -29.61 -24.81 -22.12
N LEU A 127 -30.48 -25.13 -21.17
CA LEU A 127 -31.60 -26.06 -21.34
C LEU A 127 -32.75 -25.67 -20.40
N ASP A 128 -33.99 -25.69 -20.89
CA ASP A 128 -35.19 -25.55 -20.07
C ASP A 128 -36.27 -26.50 -20.63
N LYS A 129 -36.44 -27.66 -19.97
CA LYS A 129 -37.37 -28.71 -20.42
C LYS A 129 -38.83 -28.30 -20.22
N ASP A 130 -39.09 -27.45 -19.23
CA ASP A 130 -40.44 -27.12 -18.75
C ASP A 130 -40.91 -25.73 -19.19
N LYS A 131 -40.02 -24.93 -19.79
CA LYS A 131 -40.25 -23.51 -20.10
C LYS A 131 -40.62 -22.72 -18.84
N ALA A 132 -40.00 -23.08 -17.72
CA ALA A 132 -40.30 -22.55 -16.39
C ALA A 132 -39.35 -21.42 -15.99
N PHE A 133 -38.25 -21.21 -16.71
CA PHE A 133 -37.26 -20.20 -16.37
C PHE A 133 -37.78 -18.78 -16.66
N PRO A 134 -37.37 -17.77 -15.87
CA PRO A 134 -37.73 -16.40 -16.14
C PRO A 134 -37.06 -15.93 -17.43
N GLN A 135 -37.67 -14.93 -18.08
CA GLN A 135 -36.96 -14.18 -19.11
C GLN A 135 -35.84 -13.39 -18.44
N ILE A 136 -34.59 -13.72 -18.78
CA ILE A 136 -33.39 -13.03 -18.29
C ILE A 136 -32.82 -12.14 -19.40
N PRO A 137 -32.29 -10.95 -19.07
CA PRO A 137 -31.60 -10.10 -20.04
C PRO A 137 -30.33 -10.79 -20.58
N PRO A 138 -29.77 -10.32 -21.70
CA PRO A 138 -28.48 -10.81 -22.18
C PRO A 138 -27.39 -10.71 -21.10
N SER A 139 -26.54 -11.74 -21.03
CA SER A 139 -25.44 -11.79 -20.07
C SER A 139 -24.53 -10.57 -20.17
N THR A 140 -24.25 -9.94 -19.02
CA THR A 140 -23.42 -8.73 -18.91
C THR A 140 -22.70 -8.67 -17.55
N ASP A 141 -21.55 -8.00 -17.52
CA ASP A 141 -20.74 -7.80 -16.32
C ASP A 141 -21.02 -6.47 -15.59
N GLU A 142 -22.10 -5.77 -15.97
CA GLU A 142 -22.54 -4.48 -15.40
C GLU A 142 -22.63 -4.46 -13.87
N ASP A 143 -23.04 -5.58 -13.26
CA ASP A 143 -23.15 -5.68 -11.80
C ASP A 143 -21.77 -5.58 -11.14
N HIS A 144 -20.72 -6.02 -11.83
CA HIS A 144 -19.33 -5.97 -11.38
C HIS A 144 -18.56 -4.73 -11.83
N TRP A 145 -19.20 -3.80 -12.54
CA TRP A 145 -18.57 -2.53 -12.88
C TRP A 145 -18.23 -1.74 -11.61
N VAL A 146 -17.13 -1.00 -11.68
CA VAL A 146 -16.74 -0.10 -10.61
C VAL A 146 -17.91 0.84 -10.31
N LYS A 147 -18.34 0.87 -9.05
CA LYS A 147 -19.40 1.80 -8.62
C LYS A 147 -18.76 3.14 -8.27
N ARG A 148 -19.42 4.22 -8.71
CA ARG A 148 -19.01 5.57 -8.32
C ARG A 148 -19.20 5.72 -6.80
N PRO A 149 -18.16 6.10 -6.05
CA PRO A 149 -18.29 6.25 -4.62
C PRO A 149 -19.01 7.54 -4.25
N LEU A 150 -19.69 7.52 -3.11
CA LEU A 150 -20.08 8.73 -2.38
C LEU A 150 -18.83 9.43 -1.82
N GLU A 151 -18.94 10.71 -1.49
CA GLU A 151 -17.83 11.48 -0.91
C GLU A 151 -17.37 10.85 0.42
N GLU A 152 -18.30 10.40 1.24
CA GLU A 152 -18.01 9.76 2.52
C GLU A 152 -17.26 8.44 2.34
N GLU A 153 -17.60 7.63 1.34
CA GLU A 153 -16.91 6.36 1.05
C GLU A 153 -15.46 6.60 0.61
N TYR A 154 -15.25 7.64 -0.19
CA TYR A 154 -13.92 8.09 -0.61
C TYR A 154 -13.09 8.56 0.60
N LEU A 155 -13.66 9.42 1.43
CA LEU A 155 -12.98 9.94 2.63
C LEU A 155 -12.64 8.82 3.62
N CYS A 156 -13.56 7.88 3.86
CA CYS A 156 -13.30 6.71 4.70
C CYS A 156 -12.16 5.84 4.14
N SER A 157 -12.11 5.63 2.82
CA SER A 157 -11.03 4.85 2.19
C SER A 157 -9.66 5.52 2.34
N CYS A 158 -9.59 6.84 2.10
CA CYS A 158 -8.37 7.62 2.34
C CYS A 158 -7.93 7.55 3.79
N ASN A 159 -8.85 7.77 4.73
CA ASN A 159 -8.56 7.74 6.16
C ASN A 159 -8.08 6.35 6.60
N GLU A 160 -8.77 5.28 6.21
CA GLU A 160 -8.41 3.91 6.56
C GLU A 160 -7.02 3.55 6.04
N PHE A 161 -6.71 3.87 4.78
CA PHE A 161 -5.38 3.66 4.21
C PHE A 161 -4.28 4.32 5.05
N TRP A 162 -4.41 5.62 5.32
CA TRP A 162 -3.41 6.37 6.09
C TRP A 162 -3.37 5.95 7.56
N TRP A 163 -4.49 5.56 8.15
CA TRP A 163 -4.57 5.11 9.54
C TRP A 163 -3.82 3.79 9.76
N LEU A 164 -4.00 2.84 8.85
CA LEU A 164 -3.41 1.50 8.93
C LEU A 164 -1.87 1.51 8.84
N LEU A 165 -1.27 2.55 8.26
CA LEU A 165 0.20 2.70 8.19
C LEU A 165 0.86 2.72 9.58
N ASN A 166 0.13 3.14 10.63
CA ASN A 166 0.62 3.08 12.00
C ASN A 166 0.93 1.64 12.45
N ASN A 167 0.08 0.69 12.08
CA ASN A 167 0.28 -0.72 12.41
C ASN A 167 1.41 -1.32 11.58
N MET A 168 1.50 -0.93 10.31
CA MET A 168 2.62 -1.31 9.43
C MET A 168 3.96 -0.85 9.98
N GLY A 169 4.11 0.45 10.26
CA GLY A 169 5.37 1.01 10.75
C GLY A 169 5.81 0.39 12.07
N LYS A 170 4.87 0.19 13.01
CA LYS A 170 5.14 -0.45 14.30
C LYS A 170 5.55 -1.92 14.15
N GLY A 171 4.83 -2.69 13.33
CA GLY A 171 5.15 -4.10 13.09
C GLY A 171 6.54 -4.25 12.47
N LEU A 172 6.85 -3.44 11.46
CA LEU A 172 8.16 -3.45 10.80
C LEU A 172 9.29 -3.02 11.74
N TRP A 173 9.10 -1.97 12.53
CA TRP A 173 10.08 -1.52 13.53
C TRP A 173 10.36 -2.57 14.61
N ARG A 174 9.35 -3.36 15.00
CA ARG A 174 9.49 -4.50 15.94
C ARG A 174 10.09 -5.76 15.31
N GLY A 175 10.26 -5.80 13.99
CA GLY A 175 10.67 -7.01 13.27
C GLY A 175 9.56 -8.07 13.12
N GLU A 176 8.30 -7.69 13.31
CA GLU A 176 7.12 -8.57 13.21
C GLU A 176 6.68 -8.72 11.72
N ILE A 177 7.54 -9.33 10.89
CA ILE A 177 7.37 -9.33 9.44
C ILE A 177 6.09 -10.03 8.95
N THR A 178 5.72 -11.16 9.55
CA THR A 178 4.47 -11.85 9.17
C THR A 178 3.24 -11.01 9.48
N TYR A 179 3.21 -10.35 10.64
CA TYR A 179 2.16 -9.41 11.00
C TYR A 179 2.11 -8.22 10.02
N ALA A 180 3.25 -7.63 9.69
CA ALA A 180 3.31 -6.53 8.72
C ALA A 180 2.83 -6.98 7.32
N MET A 181 3.16 -8.19 6.88
CA MET A 181 2.67 -8.74 5.61
C MET A 181 1.16 -8.96 5.63
N ASP A 182 0.59 -9.47 6.72
CA ASP A 182 -0.85 -9.63 6.88
C ASP A 182 -1.56 -8.27 6.88
N MET A 183 -1.02 -7.28 7.61
CA MET A 183 -1.52 -5.92 7.60
C MET A 183 -1.51 -5.30 6.19
N LEU A 184 -0.41 -5.47 5.46
CA LEU A 184 -0.27 -4.98 4.08
C LEU A 184 -1.29 -5.65 3.15
N ASN A 185 -1.40 -6.97 3.21
CA ASN A 185 -2.15 -7.74 2.22
C ASN A 185 -3.66 -7.75 2.49
N PHE A 186 -4.08 -7.78 3.75
CA PHE A 186 -5.49 -7.93 4.13
C PHE A 186 -6.19 -6.61 4.45
N TYR A 187 -5.46 -5.53 4.71
CA TYR A 187 -6.06 -4.26 5.12
C TYR A 187 -5.60 -3.08 4.27
N VAL A 188 -4.28 -2.85 4.14
CA VAL A 188 -3.77 -1.69 3.38
C VAL A 188 -3.99 -1.83 1.86
N ARG A 189 -3.62 -2.99 1.29
CA ARG A 189 -3.73 -3.23 -0.16
C ARG A 189 -5.18 -3.20 -0.66
N PRO A 190 -6.19 -3.72 0.05
CA PRO A 190 -7.58 -3.54 -0.36
C PRO A 190 -7.99 -2.08 -0.57
N GLU A 191 -7.59 -1.16 0.31
CA GLU A 191 -7.86 0.28 0.12
C GLU A 191 -7.09 0.85 -1.08
N PHE A 192 -5.85 0.42 -1.31
CA PHE A 192 -5.09 0.79 -2.50
C PHE A 192 -5.76 0.31 -3.80
N ILE A 193 -6.21 -0.95 -3.85
CA ILE A 193 -6.94 -1.51 -4.99
C ILE A 193 -8.29 -0.81 -5.18
N LYS A 194 -8.97 -0.43 -4.10
CA LYS A 194 -10.22 0.35 -4.13
C LYS A 194 -9.98 1.73 -4.77
N MET A 195 -8.91 2.43 -4.37
CA MET A 195 -8.55 3.72 -4.98
C MET A 195 -8.20 3.58 -6.47
N LEU A 196 -7.43 2.55 -6.84
CA LEU A 196 -7.16 2.21 -8.24
C LEU A 196 -8.44 1.89 -9.02
N SER A 197 -9.41 1.23 -8.38
CA SER A 197 -10.71 0.94 -9.00
C SER A 197 -11.44 2.23 -9.35
N TRP A 198 -11.48 3.21 -8.45
CA TRP A 198 -12.12 4.51 -8.70
C TRP A 198 -11.37 5.34 -9.74
N TYR A 199 -10.04 5.27 -9.74
CA TYR A 199 -9.23 5.85 -10.81
C TYR A 199 -9.65 5.31 -12.17
N VAL A 200 -9.74 3.99 -12.34
CA VAL A 200 -10.23 3.37 -13.58
C VAL A 200 -11.69 3.74 -13.85
N GLY A 201 -12.53 3.77 -12.82
CA GLY A 201 -13.93 4.14 -12.93
C GLY A 201 -14.11 5.54 -13.53
N ILE A 202 -13.35 6.54 -13.08
CA ILE A 202 -13.40 7.89 -13.65
C ILE A 202 -13.01 7.87 -15.13
N HIS A 203 -11.94 7.16 -15.49
CA HIS A 203 -11.42 7.11 -16.86
C HIS A 203 -12.27 6.28 -17.82
N THR A 204 -13.12 5.41 -17.28
CA THR A 204 -14.04 4.55 -18.05
C THR A 204 -15.50 4.96 -17.86
N TYR A 205 -15.78 6.12 -17.27
CA TYR A 205 -17.14 6.57 -16.95
C TYR A 205 -17.97 5.53 -16.16
N PHE A 206 -17.30 4.78 -15.29
CA PHE A 206 -17.85 3.71 -14.45
C PHE A 206 -18.51 2.58 -15.26
N SER A 207 -18.04 2.35 -16.49
CA SER A 207 -18.58 1.35 -17.41
C SER A 207 -17.68 0.12 -17.58
N SER A 208 -16.89 -0.23 -16.57
CA SER A 208 -15.93 -1.34 -16.64
C SER A 208 -15.67 -1.97 -15.28
N SER A 209 -15.34 -3.27 -15.28
CA SER A 209 -14.85 -3.98 -14.10
C SER A 209 -13.32 -4.11 -14.13
N ILE A 210 -12.66 -3.88 -13.00
CA ILE A 210 -11.23 -4.18 -12.84
C ILE A 210 -10.96 -5.65 -12.49
N GLY A 211 -12.02 -6.47 -12.36
CA GLY A 211 -11.97 -7.84 -11.91
C GLY A 211 -11.60 -7.98 -10.42
N LYS A 212 -11.84 -9.17 -9.86
CA LYS A 212 -11.47 -9.50 -8.47
C LYS A 212 -9.98 -9.19 -8.24
N SER A 213 -9.70 -8.49 -7.14
CA SER A 213 -8.34 -8.07 -6.76
C SER A 213 -7.60 -7.23 -7.81
N GLY A 214 -8.32 -6.55 -8.72
CA GLY A 214 -7.69 -5.73 -9.77
C GLY A 214 -7.00 -6.53 -10.87
N LYS A 215 -7.36 -7.81 -11.06
CA LYS A 215 -6.72 -8.69 -12.05
C LYS A 215 -6.79 -8.18 -13.50
N TYR A 216 -7.64 -7.19 -13.82
CA TYR A 216 -7.75 -6.57 -15.15
C TYR A 216 -7.21 -5.14 -15.22
N LEU A 217 -6.53 -4.63 -14.18
CA LEU A 217 -5.95 -3.28 -14.18
C LEU A 217 -5.00 -3.02 -15.37
N TYR A 218 -4.30 -4.06 -15.85
CA TYR A 218 -3.43 -3.98 -17.02
C TYR A 218 -4.14 -3.56 -18.33
N LYS A 219 -5.48 -3.69 -18.40
CA LYS A 219 -6.27 -3.25 -19.55
C LYS A 219 -6.48 -1.73 -19.57
N PHE A 220 -6.35 -1.07 -18.41
CA PHE A 220 -6.76 0.32 -18.21
C PHE A 220 -5.58 1.24 -17.86
N LEU A 221 -4.53 0.69 -17.26
CA LEU A 221 -3.39 1.46 -16.78
C LEU A 221 -2.22 1.43 -17.76
N SER A 222 -1.42 2.49 -17.76
CA SER A 222 -0.15 2.51 -18.49
C SER A 222 0.83 1.49 -17.90
N GLN A 223 1.84 1.10 -18.70
CA GLN A 223 2.90 0.20 -18.25
C GLN A 223 3.60 0.71 -16.99
N ASP A 224 3.96 2.00 -16.95
CA ASP A 224 4.55 2.65 -15.77
C ASP A 224 3.69 2.46 -14.50
N LYS A 225 2.38 2.73 -14.58
CA LYS A 225 1.47 2.53 -13.44
C LYS A 225 1.40 1.06 -13.02
N MET A 226 1.41 0.12 -13.99
CA MET A 226 1.44 -1.31 -13.68
C MET A 226 2.73 -1.72 -12.99
N GLU A 227 3.88 -1.22 -13.44
CA GLU A 227 5.18 -1.46 -12.80
C GLU A 227 5.19 -0.94 -11.36
N ARG A 228 4.66 0.26 -11.13
CA ARG A 228 4.49 0.81 -9.77
C ARG A 228 3.61 -0.08 -8.89
N ILE A 229 2.50 -0.63 -9.40
CA ILE A 229 1.68 -1.59 -8.64
C ILE A 229 2.52 -2.80 -8.23
N LEU A 230 3.31 -3.37 -9.15
CA LEU A 230 4.13 -4.54 -8.86
C LEU A 230 5.22 -4.26 -7.82
N LEU A 231 5.76 -3.04 -7.80
CA LEU A 231 6.70 -2.62 -6.75
C LEU A 231 6.07 -2.59 -5.35
N THR A 232 4.73 -2.61 -5.23
CA THR A 232 4.04 -2.73 -3.93
C THR A 232 3.90 -4.17 -3.40
N TYR A 233 4.46 -5.16 -4.11
CA TYR A 233 4.49 -6.58 -3.71
C TYR A 233 5.90 -6.99 -3.26
N PRO A 234 6.18 -7.01 -1.95
CA PRO A 234 7.52 -7.28 -1.44
C PRO A 234 7.90 -8.77 -1.49
N ALA A 235 9.21 -9.03 -1.55
CA ALA A 235 9.80 -10.37 -1.44
C ALA A 235 9.81 -10.96 -0.02
N GLY A 236 9.21 -10.26 0.96
CA GLY A 236 9.02 -10.74 2.33
C GLY A 236 10.19 -10.51 3.30
N ASN A 237 11.25 -9.80 2.90
CA ASN A 237 12.29 -9.32 3.81
C ASN A 237 12.01 -7.88 4.28
N PRO A 238 12.50 -7.45 5.46
CA PRO A 238 12.14 -6.15 6.04
C PRO A 238 12.36 -4.96 5.09
N GLU A 239 13.51 -4.90 4.42
CA GLU A 239 13.87 -3.81 3.50
C GLU A 239 12.90 -3.73 2.33
N SER A 240 12.63 -4.87 1.68
CA SER A 240 11.67 -4.94 0.57
C SER A 240 10.26 -4.54 1.00
N VAL A 241 9.82 -4.89 2.21
CA VAL A 241 8.49 -4.52 2.71
C VAL A 241 8.42 -3.01 2.96
N TRP A 242 9.45 -2.40 3.55
CA TRP A 242 9.52 -0.94 3.70
C TRP A 242 9.46 -0.22 2.35
N GLN A 243 10.26 -0.64 1.38
CA GLN A 243 10.27 -0.01 0.04
C GLN A 243 8.92 -0.16 -0.67
N SER A 244 8.31 -1.34 -0.59
CA SER A 244 6.99 -1.58 -1.18
C SER A 244 5.89 -0.74 -0.53
N LEU A 245 5.99 -0.53 0.79
CA LEU A 245 5.06 0.31 1.54
C LEU A 245 5.21 1.78 1.16
N PHE A 246 6.44 2.29 1.04
CA PHE A 246 6.69 3.67 0.60
C PHE A 246 6.18 3.91 -0.82
N GLU A 247 6.46 3.00 -1.75
CA GLU A 247 5.93 3.07 -3.11
C GLU A 247 4.39 3.07 -3.12
N MET A 248 3.77 2.22 -2.31
CA MET A 248 2.31 2.19 -2.17
C MET A 248 1.77 3.52 -1.63
N CYS A 249 2.43 4.14 -0.65
CA CYS A 249 2.02 5.44 -0.09
C CYS A 249 2.13 6.55 -1.14
N ASP A 250 3.26 6.63 -1.85
CA ASP A 250 3.51 7.64 -2.88
C ASP A 250 2.51 7.50 -4.03
N PHE A 251 2.19 6.26 -4.41
CA PHE A 251 1.20 6.04 -5.46
C PHE A 251 -0.23 6.29 -4.98
N PHE A 252 -0.59 5.84 -3.78
CA PHE A 252 -1.92 6.09 -3.21
C PHE A 252 -2.19 7.59 -3.08
N ASP A 253 -1.24 8.39 -2.58
CA ASP A 253 -1.41 9.83 -2.45
C ASP A 253 -1.70 10.50 -3.81
N ALA A 254 -0.93 10.14 -4.84
CA ALA A 254 -1.13 10.65 -6.20
C ALA A 254 -2.52 10.26 -6.76
N LEU A 255 -2.91 8.98 -6.60
CA LEU A 255 -4.20 8.46 -7.05
C LEU A 255 -5.36 9.11 -6.30
N ALA A 256 -5.27 9.21 -4.98
CA ALA A 256 -6.32 9.80 -4.13
C ALA A 256 -6.57 11.25 -4.52
N ARG A 257 -5.52 12.04 -4.75
CA ARG A 257 -5.63 13.43 -5.25
C ARG A 257 -6.30 13.50 -6.62
N GLU A 258 -5.95 12.60 -7.53
CA GLU A 258 -6.53 12.59 -8.88
C GLU A 258 -8.00 12.14 -8.87
N VAL A 259 -8.33 11.11 -8.10
CA VAL A 259 -9.69 10.61 -7.90
C VAL A 259 -10.56 11.68 -7.25
N GLY A 260 -10.06 12.32 -6.18
CA GLY A 260 -10.76 13.43 -5.51
C GLY A 260 -11.07 14.57 -6.48
N ARG A 261 -10.08 15.02 -7.27
CA ARG A 261 -10.30 16.02 -8.34
C ARG A 261 -11.31 15.57 -9.39
N GLY A 262 -11.23 14.31 -9.84
CA GLY A 262 -12.12 13.77 -10.87
C GLY A 262 -13.57 13.59 -10.42
N LEU A 263 -13.79 13.43 -9.11
CA LEU A 263 -15.12 13.31 -8.50
C LEU A 263 -15.65 14.63 -7.92
N GLY A 264 -14.78 15.61 -7.70
CA GLY A 264 -15.11 16.86 -7.02
C GLY A 264 -15.12 16.74 -5.49
N TYR A 265 -14.38 15.79 -4.92
CA TYR A 265 -14.30 15.52 -3.48
C TYR A 265 -13.01 16.11 -2.89
N ALA A 266 -13.08 16.56 -1.64
CA ALA A 266 -11.91 17.08 -0.93
C ALA A 266 -10.98 15.96 -0.47
N TYR A 267 -9.67 16.11 -0.68
CA TYR A 267 -8.67 15.18 -0.15
C TYR A 267 -8.02 15.76 1.11
N ASN A 268 -7.91 14.97 2.18
CA ASN A 268 -7.31 15.41 3.43
C ASN A 268 -5.77 15.34 3.38
N GLU A 269 -5.17 16.32 2.73
CA GLU A 269 -3.71 16.40 2.53
C GLU A 269 -2.93 16.44 3.84
N LYS A 270 -3.49 17.09 4.87
CA LYS A 270 -2.85 17.21 6.18
C LYS A 270 -2.75 15.85 6.88
N GLU A 271 -3.80 15.04 6.80
CA GLU A 271 -3.79 13.69 7.37
C GLU A 271 -2.82 12.77 6.63
N ALA A 272 -2.85 12.80 5.30
CA ALA A 272 -1.92 12.06 4.45
C ALA A 272 -0.46 12.40 4.81
N HIS A 273 -0.15 13.70 4.87
CA HIS A 273 1.17 14.20 5.25
C HIS A 273 1.59 13.75 6.64
N ASN A 274 0.74 13.93 7.66
CA ASN A 274 1.06 13.56 9.04
C ASN A 274 1.26 12.05 9.22
N SER A 275 0.44 11.23 8.55
CA SER A 275 0.60 9.78 8.58
C SER A 275 1.91 9.36 7.90
N ARG A 276 2.19 9.89 6.71
CA ARG A 276 3.45 9.63 6.01
C ARG A 276 4.66 10.09 6.82
N LEU A 277 4.61 11.27 7.42
CA LEU A 277 5.66 11.79 8.30
C LEU A 277 5.92 10.83 9.46
N PHE A 278 4.88 10.35 10.14
CA PHE A 278 5.04 9.40 11.24
C PHE A 278 5.68 8.08 10.77
N LEU A 279 5.31 7.59 9.57
CA LEU A 279 5.90 6.40 8.98
C LEU A 279 7.40 6.60 8.65
N ASP A 280 7.75 7.73 8.02
CA ASP A 280 9.13 8.09 7.70
C ASP A 280 9.99 8.21 8.96
N CYS A 281 9.46 8.84 10.02
CA CYS A 281 10.12 8.92 11.32
C CYS A 281 10.29 7.54 11.96
N THR A 282 9.30 6.66 11.86
CA THR A 282 9.36 5.29 12.38
C THR A 282 10.43 4.46 11.68
N TYR A 283 10.62 4.67 10.37
CA TYR A 283 11.66 4.00 9.59
C TYR A 283 13.08 4.40 10.03
N GLU A 284 13.28 5.68 10.35
CA GLU A 284 14.58 6.18 10.82
C GLU A 284 14.84 5.90 12.31
N LEU A 285 13.81 5.51 13.05
CA LEU A 285 13.88 5.33 14.50
C LEU A 285 14.78 4.14 14.88
N PRO A 286 15.76 4.32 15.78
CA PRO A 286 16.61 3.23 16.25
C PRO A 286 15.80 2.12 16.92
N GLY A 287 16.18 0.86 16.73
CA GLY A 287 15.47 -0.29 17.30
C GLY A 287 15.47 -0.35 18.84
N ASP A 288 16.32 0.43 19.51
CA ASP A 288 16.42 0.55 20.96
C ASP A 288 15.78 1.84 21.52
N ALA A 289 15.18 2.66 20.66
CA ALA A 289 14.54 3.92 21.04
C ALA A 289 13.47 3.73 22.14
N LYS A 290 13.41 4.69 23.06
CA LYS A 290 12.45 4.71 24.18
C LYS A 290 11.29 5.68 23.99
N GLU A 291 11.41 6.56 23.02
CA GLU A 291 10.42 7.55 22.64
C GLU A 291 10.43 7.71 21.11
N ILE A 292 9.32 8.22 20.57
CA ILE A 292 9.25 8.54 19.14
C ILE A 292 10.00 9.84 18.92
N LEU A 293 10.96 9.80 17.99
CA LEU A 293 11.63 10.98 17.48
C LEU A 293 10.97 11.38 16.18
N MET A 294 10.45 12.60 16.10
CA MET A 294 9.87 13.18 14.89
C MET A 294 10.97 13.64 13.93
N VAL A 295 11.92 12.73 13.65
CA VAL A 295 13.07 12.98 12.79
C VAL A 295 13.03 11.99 11.64
N ARG A 296 13.06 12.53 10.42
CA ARG A 296 13.11 11.75 9.18
C ARG A 296 14.29 12.19 8.34
N ARG A 297 14.65 11.38 7.35
CA ARG A 297 15.59 11.79 6.31
C ARG A 297 15.02 12.97 5.52
N MET A 298 15.90 13.90 5.17
CA MET A 298 15.57 15.02 4.28
C MET A 298 15.14 14.52 2.89
N LYS A 299 14.16 15.19 2.32
CA LYS A 299 13.70 15.05 0.93
C LYS A 299 14.10 16.29 0.15
N GLU A 300 14.20 16.15 -1.17
CA GLU A 300 14.57 17.25 -2.07
C GLU A 300 13.72 18.52 -1.88
N GLN A 301 12.41 18.34 -1.68
CA GLN A 301 11.45 19.42 -1.43
C GLN A 301 11.70 20.21 -0.13
N ASP A 302 12.46 19.66 0.82
CA ASP A 302 12.76 20.32 2.08
C ASP A 302 13.90 21.35 1.95
N VAL A 303 14.72 21.25 0.90
CA VAL A 303 15.99 21.99 0.76
C VAL A 303 15.79 23.50 0.91
N GLU A 304 14.73 24.05 0.33
CA GLU A 304 14.43 25.49 0.45
C GLU A 304 14.15 25.90 1.90
N GLU A 305 13.37 25.09 2.64
CA GLU A 305 13.04 25.43 4.02
C GLU A 305 14.27 25.31 4.93
N ILE A 306 15.05 24.25 4.79
CA ILE A 306 16.23 24.05 5.64
C ILE A 306 17.35 25.05 5.32
N ALA A 307 17.49 25.49 4.06
CA ALA A 307 18.44 26.55 3.68
C ALA A 307 18.08 27.88 4.35
N ARG A 308 16.78 28.21 4.45
CA ARG A 308 16.32 29.37 5.23
C ARG A 308 16.63 29.22 6.72
N ILE A 309 16.37 28.05 7.31
CA ILE A 309 16.70 27.78 8.71
C ILE A 309 18.22 27.93 8.94
N TRP A 310 19.05 27.46 8.01
CA TRP A 310 20.50 27.65 8.05
C TRP A 310 20.86 29.13 8.09
N LEU A 311 20.32 29.94 7.16
CA LEU A 311 20.63 31.36 7.06
C LEU A 311 20.25 32.11 8.35
N GLU A 312 18.99 31.96 8.78
CA GLU A 312 18.46 32.59 9.99
C GLU A 312 19.25 32.17 11.24
N ALA A 313 19.51 30.88 11.40
CA ALA A 313 20.23 30.38 12.57
C ALA A 313 21.69 30.86 12.62
N ASN A 314 22.36 30.99 11.48
CA ASN A 314 23.73 31.50 11.43
C ASN A 314 23.79 33.01 11.72
N MET A 315 22.89 33.80 11.12
CA MET A 315 22.82 35.24 11.40
C MET A 315 22.59 35.53 12.89
N GLU A 316 21.79 34.70 13.58
CA GLU A 316 21.57 34.83 15.02
C GLU A 316 22.74 34.33 15.89
N ALA A 317 23.34 33.19 15.53
CA ALA A 317 24.37 32.54 16.35
C ALA A 317 25.78 33.10 16.14
N HIS A 318 25.97 33.80 15.02
CA HIS A 318 27.25 34.32 14.57
C HIS A 318 27.16 35.81 14.23
N ASP A 319 26.60 36.60 15.14
CA ASP A 319 26.55 38.07 15.09
C ASP A 319 27.93 38.74 14.94
N PHE A 320 29.00 37.99 15.21
CA PHE A 320 30.38 38.38 15.02
C PHE A 320 30.92 38.16 13.59
N ILE A 321 30.11 37.59 12.68
CA ILE A 321 30.39 37.43 11.24
C ILE A 321 29.36 38.28 10.48
N SER A 322 29.82 38.95 9.41
CA SER A 322 28.96 39.84 8.60
C SER A 322 27.74 39.10 8.03
N GLU A 323 26.59 39.75 8.01
CA GLU A 323 25.38 39.25 7.35
C GLU A 323 25.61 38.98 5.85
N ASP A 324 26.38 39.86 5.17
CA ASP A 324 26.73 39.72 3.76
C ASP A 324 27.50 38.43 3.47
N TYR A 325 28.27 37.92 4.46
CA TYR A 325 28.95 36.64 4.32
C TYR A 325 27.95 35.49 4.23
N TRP A 326 26.93 35.46 5.09
CA TRP A 326 25.92 34.39 5.09
C TRP A 326 25.05 34.44 3.85
N LEU A 327 24.59 35.64 3.47
CA LEU A 327 23.83 35.86 2.24
C LEU A 327 24.63 35.45 1.00
N GLY A 328 25.92 35.79 0.94
CA GLY A 328 26.80 35.43 -0.16
C GLY A 328 27.08 33.92 -0.29
N ASN A 329 26.85 33.13 0.76
CA ASN A 329 27.01 31.67 0.75
C ASN A 329 25.69 30.90 0.63
N TYR A 330 24.53 31.58 0.68
CA TYR A 330 23.21 30.93 0.70
C TYR A 330 22.99 29.97 -0.48
N GLU A 331 23.22 30.44 -1.71
CA GLU A 331 23.03 29.60 -2.90
C GLU A 331 24.02 28.43 -2.95
N ALA A 332 25.25 28.62 -2.48
CA ALA A 332 26.25 27.56 -2.44
C ALA A 332 25.85 26.45 -1.45
N VAL A 333 25.41 26.82 -0.25
CA VAL A 333 24.94 25.86 0.77
C VAL A 333 23.66 25.17 0.33
N LYS A 334 22.71 25.91 -0.25
CA LYS A 334 21.49 25.34 -0.82
C LYS A 334 21.80 24.27 -1.87
N ASN A 335 22.75 24.54 -2.77
CA ASN A 335 23.19 23.56 -3.77
C ASN A 335 23.86 22.32 -3.13
N GLN A 336 24.68 22.52 -2.09
CA GLN A 336 25.29 21.41 -1.36
C GLN A 336 24.23 20.52 -0.68
N LEU A 337 23.17 21.11 -0.13
CA LEU A 337 22.10 20.37 0.54
C LEU A 337 21.37 19.40 -0.38
N TYR A 338 21.30 19.63 -1.69
CA TYR A 338 20.74 18.65 -2.64
C TYR A 338 21.54 17.35 -2.72
N GLU A 339 22.83 17.40 -2.40
CA GLU A 339 23.74 16.25 -2.46
C GLU A 339 24.10 15.68 -1.07
N SER A 340 23.72 16.39 0.00
CA SER A 340 24.06 16.03 1.38
C SER A 340 23.11 15.00 1.99
N GLU A 341 23.66 14.13 2.83
CA GLU A 341 22.87 13.35 3.78
C GLU A 341 22.47 14.25 4.96
N ALA A 342 21.16 14.51 5.09
CA ALA A 342 20.62 15.33 6.16
C ALA A 342 19.35 14.72 6.76
N TYR A 343 19.12 15.05 8.02
CA TYR A 343 17.94 14.67 8.78
C TYR A 343 17.20 15.93 9.24
N VAL A 344 15.88 15.91 9.16
CA VAL A 344 15.02 17.02 9.58
C VAL A 344 14.16 16.59 10.75
N TYR A 345 13.98 17.49 11.71
CA TYR A 345 12.94 17.37 12.71
C TYR A 345 11.71 18.10 12.18
N GLU A 346 10.60 17.41 12.05
CA GLU A 346 9.36 17.96 11.52
C GLU A 346 8.19 17.64 12.44
N ASP A 347 7.39 18.65 12.76
CA ASP A 347 6.13 18.49 13.48
C ASP A 347 4.96 19.03 12.66
N HIS A 348 3.78 19.13 13.27
CA HIS A 348 2.57 19.64 12.64
C HIS A 348 2.65 21.11 12.14
N GLU A 349 3.68 21.86 12.52
CA GLU A 349 3.96 23.23 12.03
C GLU A 349 5.04 23.26 10.94
N GLY A 350 5.57 22.11 10.53
CA GLY A 350 6.62 21.97 9.52
C GLY A 350 8.00 21.69 10.09
N ILE A 351 9.05 21.96 9.32
CA ILE A 351 10.42 21.61 9.71
C ILE A 351 10.93 22.60 10.76
N GLN A 352 11.35 22.09 11.92
CA GLN A 352 11.80 22.93 13.04
C GLN A 352 13.33 23.00 13.19
N GLY A 353 14.03 22.10 12.52
CA GLY A 353 15.49 22.04 12.51
C GLY A 353 16.00 20.90 11.65
N PHE A 354 17.30 20.91 11.38
CA PHE A 354 17.95 19.87 10.60
C PHE A 354 19.39 19.65 11.06
N ALA A 355 19.94 18.48 10.72
CA ALA A 355 21.33 18.12 10.90
C ALA A 355 21.89 17.57 9.59
N GLY A 356 22.97 18.17 9.09
CA GLY A 356 23.75 17.66 7.96
C GLY A 356 24.92 16.82 8.47
N ILE A 357 25.07 15.62 7.93
CA ILE A 357 26.12 14.69 8.36
C ILE A 357 26.67 13.91 7.17
N ASN A 358 27.99 13.78 7.09
CA ASN A 358 28.67 13.11 5.99
C ASN A 358 29.74 12.17 6.53
N LYS A 359 29.52 10.85 6.41
CA LYS A 359 30.46 9.81 6.84
C LYS A 359 30.97 10.00 8.28
N GLY A 360 30.09 10.40 9.19
CA GLY A 360 30.42 10.67 10.59
C GLY A 360 31.02 12.06 10.86
N TYR A 361 31.10 12.95 9.87
CA TYR A 361 31.38 14.36 10.08
C TYR A 361 30.06 15.15 10.14
N LEU A 362 29.73 15.74 11.28
CA LEU A 362 28.57 16.61 11.42
C LEU A 362 28.93 17.99 10.84
N GLU A 363 28.38 18.27 9.65
CA GLU A 363 28.59 19.53 8.93
C GLU A 363 27.88 20.69 9.62
N GLY A 364 26.72 20.41 10.24
CA GLY A 364 26.03 21.38 11.09
C GLY A 364 24.73 20.85 11.64
N ILE A 365 24.25 21.48 12.71
CA ILE A 365 22.95 21.24 13.30
C ILE A 365 22.28 22.59 13.59
N PHE A 366 21.11 22.80 13.01
CA PHE A 366 20.41 24.08 13.02
C PHE A 366 18.99 23.89 13.51
N VAL A 367 18.55 24.76 14.43
CA VAL A 367 17.22 24.72 15.04
C VAL A 367 16.65 26.13 15.04
N LYS A 368 15.40 26.27 14.57
CA LYS A 368 14.64 27.53 14.60
C LYS A 368 14.69 28.13 16.01
N GLY A 369 14.87 29.45 16.11
CA GLY A 369 15.07 30.15 17.39
C GLY A 369 13.99 29.83 18.43
N SER A 370 12.72 29.78 18.00
CA SER A 370 11.54 29.45 18.82
C SER A 370 11.51 28.00 19.36
N MET A 371 12.33 27.11 18.80
CA MET A 371 12.34 25.67 19.12
C MET A 371 13.63 25.21 19.81
N ARG A 372 14.57 26.13 20.05
CA ARG A 372 15.78 25.84 20.82
C ARG A 372 15.45 25.49 22.27
N SER A 373 16.24 24.59 22.84
CA SER A 373 16.05 24.05 24.21
C SER A 373 14.73 23.31 24.44
N LYS A 374 13.98 22.94 23.39
CA LYS A 374 12.77 22.10 23.47
C LYS A 374 13.01 20.64 23.04
N GLY A 375 14.27 20.20 22.98
CA GLY A 375 14.63 18.82 22.60
C GLY A 375 14.89 18.57 21.11
N VAL A 376 14.56 19.50 20.20
CA VAL A 376 14.76 19.32 18.74
C VAL A 376 16.21 18.96 18.37
N GLY A 377 17.19 19.74 18.86
CA GLY A 377 18.61 19.47 18.59
C GLY A 377 19.08 18.13 19.17
N LYS A 378 18.51 17.72 20.31
CA LYS A 378 18.80 16.42 20.91
C LYS A 378 18.24 15.27 20.05
N ALA A 379 17.00 15.37 19.62
CA ALA A 379 16.37 14.36 18.75
C ALA A 379 17.16 14.14 17.45
N LEU A 380 17.57 15.23 16.79
CA LEU A 380 18.44 15.17 15.61
C LEU A 380 19.78 14.49 15.92
N MET A 381 20.43 14.85 17.02
CA MET A 381 21.69 14.26 17.45
C MET A 381 21.56 12.77 17.78
N ASP A 382 20.47 12.36 18.43
CA ASP A 382 20.22 10.96 18.78
C ASP A 382 20.07 10.08 17.53
N ILE A 383 19.42 10.58 16.47
CA ILE A 383 19.39 9.91 15.16
C ILE A 383 20.78 9.82 14.53
N CYS A 384 21.58 10.89 14.56
CA CYS A 384 22.95 10.82 14.04
C CYS A 384 23.79 9.77 14.80
N LYS A 385 23.72 9.77 16.14
CA LYS A 385 24.48 8.84 17.00
C LYS A 385 24.07 7.38 16.86
N SER A 386 22.83 7.11 16.45
CA SER A 386 22.38 5.73 16.20
C SER A 386 23.02 5.13 14.94
N LYS A 387 23.37 5.98 13.97
CA LYS A 387 23.87 5.58 12.65
C LYS A 387 25.40 5.53 12.56
N TYR A 388 26.11 6.37 13.31
CA TYR A 388 27.56 6.44 13.25
C TYR A 388 28.20 6.01 14.57
N PHE A 389 29.26 5.22 14.48
CA PHE A 389 30.06 4.82 15.65
C PHE A 389 30.89 5.98 16.23
N LYS A 390 31.26 6.94 15.37
CA LYS A 390 32.04 8.12 15.72
C LYS A 390 31.49 9.32 14.97
N ILE A 391 31.33 10.44 15.67
CA ILE A 391 30.94 11.72 15.09
C ILE A 391 32.00 12.76 15.41
N SER A 392 32.49 13.48 14.41
CA SER A 392 33.36 14.64 14.58
C SER A 392 32.70 15.91 14.03
N LEU A 393 33.07 17.06 14.58
CA LEU A 393 32.55 18.35 14.15
C LEU A 393 33.54 19.48 14.41
N HIS A 394 33.32 20.61 13.74
CA HIS A 394 33.94 21.88 14.07
C HIS A 394 32.90 22.84 14.63
N VAL A 395 33.31 23.59 15.65
CA VAL A 395 32.47 24.64 16.23
C VAL A 395 33.31 25.84 16.62
N TYR A 396 32.87 27.03 16.24
CA TYR A 396 33.50 28.27 16.66
C TYR A 396 33.53 28.38 18.19
N CYS A 397 34.71 28.63 18.78
CA CYS A 397 34.87 28.75 20.22
C CYS A 397 34.00 29.88 20.81
N LYS A 398 33.67 30.90 20.01
CA LYS A 398 32.78 32.00 20.38
C LYS A 398 31.32 31.56 20.53
N ASN A 399 30.87 30.52 19.80
CA ASN A 399 29.53 29.96 19.92
C ASN A 399 29.42 29.05 21.16
N LYS A 400 29.49 29.66 22.35
CA LYS A 400 29.43 28.96 23.64
C LYS A 400 28.17 28.12 23.80
N LYS A 401 27.05 28.53 23.18
CA LYS A 401 25.78 27.78 23.21
C LYS A 401 25.93 26.42 22.51
N ALA A 402 26.48 26.41 21.30
CA ALA A 402 26.72 25.17 20.55
C ALA A 402 27.77 24.29 21.23
N VAL A 403 28.89 24.86 21.70
CA VAL A 403 29.92 24.11 22.45
C VAL A 403 29.29 23.41 23.67
N ASN A 404 28.50 24.13 24.46
CA ASN A 404 27.82 23.56 25.63
C ASN A 404 26.78 22.49 25.25
N PHE A 405 26.11 22.64 24.11
CA PHE A 405 25.21 21.60 23.59
C PHE A 405 25.98 20.33 23.26
N TYR A 406 27.06 20.39 22.48
CA TYR A 406 27.85 19.22 22.13
C TYR A 406 28.48 18.54 23.36
N MET A 407 29.00 19.31 24.32
CA MET A 407 29.51 18.75 25.58
C MET A 407 28.44 17.98 26.36
N ARG A 408 27.19 18.49 26.43
CA ARG A 408 26.07 17.77 27.06
C ARG A 408 25.68 16.51 26.30
N GLU A 409 25.82 16.55 24.99
CA GLU A 409 25.67 15.39 24.11
C GLU A 409 26.87 14.43 24.17
N GLY A 410 27.82 14.63 25.09
CA GLY A 410 28.93 13.71 25.33
C GLY A 410 30.11 13.88 24.37
N PHE A 411 30.13 14.92 23.54
CA PHE A 411 31.32 15.23 22.73
C PHE A 411 32.43 15.76 23.64
N GLN A 412 33.67 15.44 23.28
CA GLN A 412 34.87 15.93 23.94
C GLN A 412 35.67 16.82 22.99
N ILE A 413 36.32 17.85 23.53
CA ILE A 413 37.23 18.69 22.75
C ILE A 413 38.49 17.87 22.45
N ASN A 414 38.72 17.56 21.18
CA ASN A 414 39.91 16.87 20.71
C ASN A 414 41.06 17.85 20.47
N LYS A 415 40.76 18.97 19.80
CA LYS A 415 41.77 19.96 19.43
C LYS A 415 41.17 21.35 19.33
N ARG A 416 41.99 22.37 19.59
CA ARG A 416 41.68 23.78 19.32
C ARG A 416 42.53 24.28 18.16
N TYR A 417 41.89 24.92 17.18
CA TYR A 417 42.54 25.54 16.03
C TYR A 417 42.65 27.05 16.24
N ALA A 418 43.82 27.61 15.90
CA ALA A 418 44.11 29.03 16.07
C ALA A 418 43.38 29.90 15.03
N GLU A 419 43.02 29.32 13.89
CA GLU A 419 42.27 29.95 12.80
C GLU A 419 41.23 28.95 12.28
N ALA A 420 40.06 29.46 11.91
CA ALA A 420 38.98 28.66 11.33
C ALA A 420 39.40 28.10 9.96
N ARG A 421 38.99 26.87 9.66
CA ARG A 421 39.34 26.23 8.38
C ARG A 421 38.48 26.84 7.27
N THR A 422 39.07 27.66 6.39
CA THR A 422 38.45 28.04 5.12
C THR A 422 39.48 28.05 4.00
N ASP A 423 39.08 27.60 2.81
CA ASP A 423 39.95 27.59 1.62
C ASP A 423 40.18 29.01 1.05
N ASP A 424 39.36 29.99 1.47
CA ASP A 424 39.50 31.40 1.14
C ASP A 424 39.37 32.23 2.42
N ILE A 425 40.48 32.79 2.91
CA ILE A 425 40.47 33.74 4.03
C ILE A 425 39.78 35.04 3.56
N LYS A 426 38.45 35.08 3.63
CA LYS A 426 37.69 36.33 3.63
C LYS A 426 37.96 37.04 4.97
N SER A 427 38.14 38.36 4.94
CA SER A 427 38.50 39.21 6.10
C SER A 427 37.64 38.99 7.34
N ASP A 428 36.39 38.57 7.14
CA ASP A 428 35.35 38.53 8.17
C ASP A 428 35.49 37.32 9.12
N LEU A 429 36.33 36.33 8.77
CA LEU A 429 36.62 35.16 9.61
C LEU A 429 37.98 35.26 10.33
N ALA A 430 38.77 36.31 10.06
CA ALA A 430 40.08 36.50 10.65
C ALA A 430 40.01 36.58 12.19
N GLY A 431 40.78 35.73 12.86
CA GLY A 431 40.81 35.65 14.33
C GLY A 431 39.68 34.84 14.97
N CYS A 432 38.85 34.13 14.19
CA CYS A 432 37.92 33.14 14.72
C CYS A 432 38.65 31.82 14.99
N THR A 433 38.60 31.33 16.24
CA THR A 433 39.14 30.03 16.64
C THR A 433 38.04 28.97 16.66
N GLU A 434 38.38 27.72 16.37
CA GLU A 434 37.45 26.58 16.38
C GLU A 434 37.89 25.46 17.32
N PHE A 435 36.93 24.76 17.90
CA PHE A 435 37.14 23.46 18.51
C PHE A 435 36.79 22.37 17.51
N GLU A 436 37.68 21.38 17.38
CA GLU A 436 37.30 20.06 16.88
C GLU A 436 36.79 19.25 18.07
N MET A 437 35.56 18.80 17.96
CA MET A 437 34.92 17.97 18.98
C MET A 437 34.59 16.60 18.42
N ILE A 438 34.75 15.57 19.25
CA ILE A 438 34.55 14.17 18.87
C ILE A 438 33.63 13.50 19.88
N TRP A 439 32.63 12.78 19.39
CA TRP A 439 31.84 11.81 20.13
C TRP A 439 32.11 10.42 19.56
N GLN A 440 32.14 9.41 20.41
CA GLN A 440 32.34 8.02 20.02
C GLN A 440 31.44 7.14 20.89
N LYS A 441 30.80 6.15 20.26
CA LYS A 441 29.96 5.17 20.95
C LYS A 441 30.83 4.31 21.85
N GLU A 442 30.39 4.13 23.09
CA GLU A 442 31.07 3.29 24.09
C GLU A 442 31.00 1.79 23.75
#